data_AF-A0A1Q7W533-F1
#
_entry.id   AF-A0A1Q7W533-F1
#
_cell.length_a   1.000
_cell.length_b   1.000
_cell.length_c   1.000
_cell.angle_alpha   90.00
_cell.angle_beta   90.00
_cell.angle_gamma   90.00
#
_symmetry.space_group_name_H-M   'P 1'
#
loop_
_entity.id
_entity.type
_entity.pdbx_description
1 polymer ?
#
loop_
_entity_poly.entity_id
_entity_poly.type
_entity_poly.pdbx_seq_one_letter_code
_entity_poly.pdbx_strand_id
1 'polypeptide(L)'
;MTDPTIASVLQADVDLDPHWVAENIEFGHERLVRIPGRYRDAVVTVPEVKTWLAQLVMESAIQAGPNRPPRIAVGRSLLILGPVGTGKTFEAYGAIRALLVSGASCSWICAPAADIYAAMRPRSGSDPEAVFEKYAHIQFLVVDDLGAAKNSEWVEEINYRLVNYRYERELPTLITSNLPPKNLAAELGERVASRLVEMCDRVVLEGPDRRRAA
;
A
#
# COMPACT_ATOMS: atom_id res chain seq x y z
N MET A 1 0.85 22.58 3.39
CA MET A 1 0.50 22.33 4.80
C MET A 1 0.40 20.83 4.97
N THR A 2 1.23 20.25 5.83
CA THR A 2 1.09 18.86 6.30
C THR A 2 -0.29 18.70 6.93
N ASP A 3 -0.99 17.62 6.60
CA ASP A 3 -2.25 17.27 7.27
C ASP A 3 -1.92 16.94 8.75
N PRO A 4 -2.34 17.78 9.72
CA PRO A 4 -1.99 17.60 11.12
C PRO A 4 -2.59 16.30 11.71
N THR A 5 -3.57 15.69 11.04
CA THR A 5 -4.32 14.54 11.58
C THR A 5 -3.51 13.24 11.62
N ILE A 6 -2.46 13.08 10.81
CA ILE A 6 -1.61 11.88 10.83
C ILE A 6 -0.44 12.05 11.80
N ALA A 7 0.21 13.22 11.80
CA ALA A 7 1.28 13.49 12.76
C ALA A 7 0.77 13.41 14.20
N SER A 8 -0.44 13.92 14.48
CA SER A 8 -1.03 13.86 15.83
C SER A 8 -1.44 12.46 16.28
N VAL A 9 -1.84 11.58 15.37
CA VAL A 9 -2.24 10.20 15.69
C VAL A 9 -1.04 9.30 15.95
N LEU A 10 0.11 9.62 15.35
CA LEU A 10 1.33 8.81 15.44
C LEU A 10 2.29 9.24 16.55
N GLN A 11 2.23 10.51 16.98
CA GLN A 11 3.11 11.07 18.01
C GLN A 11 2.63 10.84 19.45
N ALA A 12 1.40 10.38 19.66
CA ALA A 12 0.80 10.33 21.01
C ALA A 12 1.23 9.11 21.84
N ASP A 13 1.56 7.97 21.22
CA ASP A 13 1.66 6.67 21.91
C ASP A 13 3.03 5.98 21.80
N VAL A 14 4.02 6.58 21.14
CA VAL A 14 5.37 6.00 21.04
C VAL A 14 6.44 7.04 21.34
N ASP A 15 7.29 6.76 22.34
CA ASP A 15 8.42 7.59 22.75
C ASP A 15 9.56 7.49 21.72
N LEU A 16 9.35 8.13 20.58
CA LEU A 16 10.31 8.23 19.48
C LEU A 16 11.23 9.43 19.71
N ASP A 17 12.54 9.23 19.53
CA ASP A 17 13.51 10.33 19.57
C ASP A 17 13.13 11.43 18.55
N PRO A 18 12.92 12.68 19.00
CA PRO A 18 12.53 13.78 18.14
C PRO A 18 13.47 14.06 16.98
N HIS A 19 14.76 13.73 17.11
CA HIS A 19 15.74 13.93 16.04
C HIS A 19 15.45 13.03 14.84
N TRP A 20 15.26 11.72 15.07
CA TRP A 20 14.94 10.75 14.02
C TRP A 20 13.61 11.03 13.34
N VAL A 21 12.63 11.50 14.12
CA VAL A 21 11.33 11.89 13.58
C VAL A 21 11.47 13.07 12.61
N ALA A 22 12.21 14.11 13.00
CA ALA A 22 12.44 15.28 12.15
C ALA A 22 13.18 14.91 10.86
N GLU A 23 14.26 14.12 10.97
CA GLU A 23 15.07 13.69 9.81
C GLU A 23 14.24 12.84 8.83
N ASN A 24 13.49 11.84 9.31
CA ASN A 24 12.65 11.02 8.45
C ASN A 24 11.51 11.80 7.80
N ILE A 25 10.96 12.81 8.48
CA ILE A 25 9.94 13.71 7.91
C ILE A 25 10.56 14.52 6.76
N GLU A 26 11.76 15.07 6.93
CA GLU A 26 12.45 15.81 5.87
C GLU A 26 12.71 14.92 4.64
N PHE A 27 13.29 13.74 4.84
CA PHE A 27 13.48 12.76 3.76
C PHE A 27 12.15 12.31 3.13
N GLY A 28 11.10 12.18 3.94
CA GLY A 28 9.76 11.88 3.48
C GLY A 28 9.21 12.94 2.54
N HIS A 29 9.42 14.21 2.87
CA HIS A 29 9.01 15.34 2.05
C HIS A 29 9.68 15.36 0.68
N GLU A 30 10.97 15.06 0.60
CA GLU A 30 11.69 14.95 -0.68
C GLU A 30 11.09 13.87 -1.59
N ARG A 31 10.59 12.78 -1.00
CA ARG A 31 9.99 11.66 -1.73
C ARG A 31 8.56 11.92 -2.21
N LEU A 32 7.89 12.95 -1.71
CA LEU A 32 6.57 13.36 -2.20
C LEU A 32 6.59 13.73 -3.68
N VAL A 33 7.76 14.12 -4.24
CA VAL A 33 7.92 14.43 -5.67
C VAL A 33 7.57 13.25 -6.58
N ARG A 34 7.67 12.01 -6.08
CA ARG A 34 7.32 10.79 -6.82
C ARG A 34 5.81 10.56 -6.93
N ILE A 35 5.00 11.32 -6.20
CA ILE A 35 3.54 11.22 -6.23
C ILE A 35 3.01 11.94 -7.48
N PRO A 36 2.16 11.27 -8.30
CA PRO A 36 1.57 11.90 -9.47
C PRO A 36 0.79 13.16 -9.12
N GLY A 37 0.79 14.15 -10.03
CA GLY A 37 0.16 15.46 -9.82
C GLY A 37 -1.28 15.38 -9.29
N ARG A 38 -2.07 14.43 -9.81
CA ARG A 38 -3.47 14.19 -9.41
C ARG A 38 -3.66 13.85 -7.93
N TYR A 39 -2.64 13.28 -7.29
CA TYR A 39 -2.72 12.76 -5.91
C TYR A 39 -1.81 13.53 -4.94
N ARG A 40 -1.27 14.69 -5.35
CA ARG A 40 -0.39 15.51 -4.49
C ARG A 40 -1.05 16.00 -3.21
N ASP A 41 -2.37 16.16 -3.25
CA ASP A 41 -3.19 16.58 -2.12
C ASP A 41 -4.02 15.43 -1.53
N ALA A 42 -3.63 14.18 -1.85
CA ALA A 42 -4.32 13.01 -1.34
C ALA A 42 -4.24 12.93 0.19
N VAL A 43 -5.39 12.80 0.85
CA VAL A 43 -5.48 12.65 2.31
C VAL A 43 -6.25 11.38 2.62
N VAL A 44 -5.90 10.74 3.73
CA VAL A 44 -6.65 9.58 4.22
C VAL A 44 -7.94 10.10 4.84
N THR A 45 -9.08 9.80 4.22
CA THR A 45 -10.39 10.25 4.73
C THR A 45 -11.14 9.15 5.46
N VAL A 46 -10.80 7.89 5.19
CA VAL A 46 -11.50 6.72 5.70
C VAL A 46 -10.93 6.33 7.08
N PRO A 47 -11.73 6.30 8.16
CA PRO A 47 -11.25 6.00 9.51
C PRO A 47 -10.51 4.67 9.62
N GLU A 48 -10.99 3.62 8.98
CA GLU A 48 -10.38 2.30 8.99
C GLU A 48 -8.98 2.30 8.37
N VAL A 49 -8.76 3.13 7.33
CA VAL A 49 -7.44 3.30 6.71
C VAL A 49 -6.51 4.07 7.65
N LYS A 50 -7.03 5.06 8.40
CA LYS A 50 -6.25 5.77 9.43
C LYS A 50 -5.82 4.83 10.55
N THR A 51 -6.75 4.00 11.05
CA THR A 51 -6.49 3.03 12.11
C THR A 51 -5.44 2.02 11.68
N TRP A 52 -5.60 1.42 10.49
CA TRP A 52 -4.63 0.48 9.93
C TRP A 52 -3.23 1.12 9.81
N LEU A 53 -3.15 2.34 9.29
CA LEU A 53 -1.87 3.04 9.13
C LEU A 53 -1.22 3.34 10.49
N ALA A 54 -2.02 3.76 11.47
CA ALA A 54 -1.54 4.03 12.82
C ALA A 54 -0.93 2.77 13.46
N GLN A 55 -1.62 1.63 13.34
CA GLN A 55 -1.13 0.35 13.81
C GLN A 55 0.17 -0.05 13.12
N LEU A 56 0.24 0.08 11.79
CA LEU A 56 1.44 -0.26 11.03
C LEU A 56 2.69 0.53 11.48
N VAL A 57 2.53 1.83 11.72
CA VAL A 57 3.62 2.68 12.21
C VAL A 57 3.97 2.36 13.66
N MET A 58 2.97 2.16 14.51
CA MET A 58 3.16 1.81 15.93
C MET A 58 3.92 0.49 16.08
N GLU A 59 3.50 -0.57 15.36
CA GLU A 59 4.19 -1.87 15.35
C GLU A 59 5.64 -1.73 14.90
N SER A 60 5.88 -0.93 13.85
CA SER A 60 7.24 -0.66 13.34
C SER A 60 8.11 0.08 14.36
N ALA A 61 7.52 0.95 15.17
CA ALA A 61 8.21 1.70 16.21
C ALA A 61 8.51 0.83 17.43
N ILE A 62 7.56 0.00 17.86
CA ILE A 62 7.77 -1.01 18.92
C ILE A 62 8.91 -1.96 18.52
N GLN A 63 8.93 -2.43 17.28
CA GLN A 63 9.97 -3.33 16.78
C GLN A 63 11.35 -2.67 16.71
N ALA A 64 11.42 -1.38 16.34
CA ALA A 64 12.68 -0.64 16.30
C ALA A 64 13.27 -0.40 17.69
N GLY A 65 12.39 -0.23 18.70
CA GLY A 65 12.77 0.16 20.05
C GLY A 65 13.17 1.63 20.15
N PRO A 66 13.53 2.11 21.36
CA PRO A 66 13.69 3.54 21.64
C PRO A 66 14.89 4.21 20.96
N ASN A 67 15.89 3.43 20.51
CA ASN A 67 17.17 3.95 20.03
C ASN A 67 17.33 3.86 18.51
N ARG A 68 16.26 3.57 17.75
CA ARG A 68 16.32 3.44 16.29
C ARG A 68 15.10 4.07 15.64
N PRO A 69 15.25 4.69 14.46
CA PRO A 69 14.11 5.18 13.70
C PRO A 69 13.19 4.01 13.32
N PRO A 70 11.86 4.16 13.44
CA PRO A 70 10.92 3.18 12.93
C PRO A 70 11.13 2.96 11.44
N ARG A 71 11.04 1.70 11.02
CA ARG A 71 11.17 1.30 9.62
C ARG A 71 10.03 0.37 9.27
N ILE A 72 9.21 0.75 8.31
CA ILE A 72 8.15 -0.13 7.81
C ILE A 72 8.81 -1.35 7.16
N ALA A 73 8.62 -2.53 7.73
CA ALA A 73 9.28 -3.74 7.25
C ALA A 73 8.38 -4.97 7.32
N VAL A 74 7.58 -5.08 8.38
CA VAL A 74 6.56 -6.12 8.57
C VAL A 74 5.28 -5.47 9.07
N GLY A 75 4.15 -6.14 8.87
CA GLY A 75 2.85 -5.69 9.40
C GLY A 75 1.68 -6.12 8.52
N ARG A 76 0.47 -5.89 9.04
CA ARG A 76 -0.77 -6.24 8.33
C ARG A 76 -0.91 -5.44 7.04
N SER A 77 -1.46 -6.10 6.02
CA SER A 77 -1.78 -5.48 4.73
C SER A 77 -3.18 -4.84 4.77
N LEU A 78 -3.54 -4.10 3.74
CA LEU A 78 -4.85 -3.47 3.61
C LEU A 78 -5.46 -3.79 2.25
N LEU A 79 -6.71 -4.23 2.24
CA LEU A 79 -7.49 -4.48 1.03
C LEU A 79 -8.66 -3.51 0.97
N ILE A 80 -8.58 -2.56 0.05
CA ILE A 80 -9.64 -1.57 -0.22
C ILE A 80 -10.46 -2.04 -1.42
N LEU A 81 -11.73 -2.37 -1.17
CA LEU A 81 -12.69 -2.80 -2.19
C LEU A 81 -13.71 -1.71 -2.46
N GLY A 82 -14.33 -1.73 -3.64
CA GLY A 82 -15.49 -0.87 -3.93
C GLY A 82 -15.59 -0.47 -5.39
N PRO A 83 -16.71 0.11 -5.82
CA PRO A 83 -16.92 0.52 -7.22
C PRO A 83 -15.88 1.51 -7.78
N VAL A 84 -15.86 1.66 -9.10
CA VAL A 84 -15.01 2.64 -9.78
C VAL A 84 -15.36 4.05 -9.30
N GLY A 85 -14.34 4.88 -9.04
CA GLY A 85 -14.54 6.28 -8.70
C GLY A 85 -14.85 6.58 -7.23
N THR A 86 -14.91 5.58 -6.34
CA THR A 86 -15.19 5.80 -4.90
C THR A 86 -14.02 6.38 -4.10
N GLY A 87 -12.82 6.49 -4.70
CA GLY A 87 -11.66 7.12 -4.07
C GLY A 87 -10.55 6.18 -3.60
N LYS A 88 -10.61 4.87 -3.90
CA LYS A 88 -9.61 3.88 -3.44
C LYS A 88 -8.15 4.27 -3.71
N THR A 89 -7.82 4.66 -4.95
CA THR A 89 -6.47 5.12 -5.31
C THR A 89 -6.08 6.40 -4.56
N PHE A 90 -7.04 7.29 -4.27
CA PHE A 90 -6.78 8.50 -3.49
C PHE A 90 -6.46 8.17 -2.03
N GLU A 91 -7.18 7.24 -1.41
CA GLU A 91 -6.84 6.72 -0.07
C GLU A 91 -5.45 6.05 -0.07
N ALA A 92 -5.12 5.28 -1.11
CA ALA A 92 -3.80 4.64 -1.23
C ALA A 92 -2.64 5.64 -1.27
N TYR A 93 -2.76 6.71 -2.09
CA TYR A 93 -1.76 7.78 -2.08
C TYR A 93 -1.81 8.62 -0.81
N GLY A 94 -2.98 8.79 -0.21
CA GLY A 94 -3.13 9.40 1.12
C GLY A 94 -2.32 8.65 2.16
N ALA A 95 -2.40 7.32 2.18
CA ALA A 95 -1.63 6.47 3.08
C ALA A 95 -0.12 6.56 2.83
N ILE A 96 0.32 6.62 1.56
CA ILE A 96 1.75 6.85 1.23
C ILE A 96 2.21 8.21 1.79
N ARG A 97 1.45 9.29 1.55
CA ARG A 97 1.80 10.64 2.04
C ARG A 97 1.89 10.67 3.55
N ALA A 98 0.86 10.12 4.19
CA ALA A 98 0.76 9.98 5.63
C ALA A 98 1.96 9.25 6.23
N LEU A 99 2.36 8.14 5.60
CA LEU A 99 3.51 7.36 6.02
C LEU A 99 4.82 8.12 5.85
N LEU A 100 5.00 8.85 4.75
CA LEU A 100 6.23 9.63 4.52
C LEU A 100 6.43 10.74 5.55
N VAL A 101 5.35 11.30 6.11
CA VAL A 101 5.42 12.36 7.14
C VAL A 101 5.21 11.84 8.56
N SER A 102 5.19 10.51 8.75
CA SER A 102 4.99 9.87 10.07
C SER A 102 6.23 9.88 10.96
N GLY A 103 7.42 10.10 10.39
CA GLY A 103 8.69 9.84 11.05
C GLY A 103 9.18 8.40 10.91
N ALA A 104 8.41 7.49 10.29
CA ALA A 104 8.87 6.15 9.92
C ALA A 104 9.53 6.14 8.54
N SER A 105 10.67 5.47 8.43
CA SER A 105 11.35 5.27 7.16
C SER A 105 10.66 4.19 6.32
N CYS A 106 10.41 4.51 5.03
CA CYS A 106 9.74 3.60 4.12
C CYS A 106 10.18 3.79 2.66
N SER A 107 10.66 2.73 2.02
CA SER A 107 10.73 2.63 0.56
C SER A 107 9.42 2.07 0.03
N TRP A 108 8.91 2.70 -1.03
CA TRP A 108 7.60 2.34 -1.57
C TRP A 108 7.57 2.32 -3.09
N ILE A 109 6.64 1.52 -3.60
CA ILE A 109 6.22 1.48 -4.99
C ILE A 109 4.70 1.51 -5.01
N CYS A 110 4.12 2.34 -5.87
CA CYS A 110 2.70 2.34 -6.18
C CYS A 110 2.55 2.15 -7.68
N ALA A 111 1.85 1.10 -8.09
CA ALA A 111 1.63 0.80 -9.49
C ALA A 111 0.27 0.13 -9.69
N PRO A 112 -0.44 0.42 -10.80
CA PRO A 112 -1.53 -0.42 -11.27
C PRO A 112 -1.07 -1.86 -11.46
N ALA A 113 -1.92 -2.83 -11.13
CA ALA A 113 -1.63 -4.26 -11.32
C ALA A 113 -1.25 -4.56 -12.79
N ALA A 114 -1.95 -3.91 -13.74
CA ALA A 114 -1.65 -4.00 -15.16
C ALA A 114 -0.21 -3.57 -15.52
N ASP A 115 0.32 -2.53 -14.86
CA ASP A 115 1.68 -2.05 -15.10
C ASP A 115 2.72 -2.99 -14.48
N ILE A 116 2.41 -3.58 -13.32
CA ILE A 116 3.24 -4.64 -12.71
C ILE A 116 3.36 -5.82 -13.68
N TYR A 117 2.23 -6.27 -14.23
CA TYR A 117 2.22 -7.33 -15.25
C TYR A 117 3.05 -6.89 -16.46
N ALA A 118 2.78 -5.72 -17.04
CA ALA A 118 3.49 -5.23 -18.21
C ALA A 118 5.02 -5.09 -17.99
N ALA A 119 5.46 -4.84 -16.76
CA ALA A 119 6.87 -4.79 -16.39
C ALA A 119 7.51 -6.19 -16.28
N MET A 120 6.76 -7.19 -15.81
CA MET A 120 7.23 -8.58 -15.68
C MET A 120 7.14 -9.38 -16.98
N ARG A 121 6.54 -8.85 -18.06
CA ARG A 121 6.56 -9.53 -19.35
C ARG A 121 7.98 -9.66 -19.88
N PRO A 122 8.44 -10.87 -20.25
CA PRO A 122 9.75 -11.06 -20.85
C PRO A 122 9.92 -10.20 -22.10
N ARG A 123 11.00 -9.42 -22.14
CA ARG A 123 11.44 -8.64 -23.30
C ARG A 123 12.93 -8.91 -23.52
N SER A 124 13.40 -8.71 -24.76
CA SER A 124 14.83 -8.81 -25.04
C SER A 124 15.60 -7.83 -24.16
N GLY A 125 16.61 -8.33 -23.44
CA GLY A 125 17.43 -7.53 -22.53
C GLY A 125 16.80 -7.18 -21.18
N SER A 126 15.61 -7.69 -20.85
CA SER A 126 15.04 -7.58 -19.49
C SER A 126 15.28 -8.85 -18.69
N ASP A 127 15.49 -8.71 -17.38
CA ASP A 127 15.43 -9.80 -16.41
C ASP A 127 14.10 -9.74 -15.66
N PRO A 128 13.11 -10.58 -16.01
CA PRO A 128 11.81 -10.61 -15.35
C PRO A 128 11.89 -10.93 -13.86
N GLU A 129 12.90 -11.71 -13.44
CA GLU A 129 13.06 -12.09 -12.04
C GLU A 129 13.54 -10.89 -11.23
N ALA A 130 14.52 -10.12 -11.72
CA ALA A 130 14.92 -8.88 -11.08
C ALA A 130 13.76 -7.86 -10.97
N VAL A 131 12.88 -7.82 -11.98
CA VAL A 131 11.66 -7.00 -11.92
C VAL A 131 10.70 -7.54 -10.85
N PHE A 132 10.51 -8.87 -10.77
CA PHE A 132 9.70 -9.49 -9.74
C PHE A 132 10.22 -9.17 -8.34
N GLU A 133 11.52 -9.38 -8.09
CA GLU A 133 12.18 -9.10 -6.82
C GLU A 133 11.99 -7.65 -6.37
N LYS A 134 12.02 -6.69 -7.32
CA LYS A 134 11.75 -5.27 -7.01
C LYS A 134 10.37 -5.06 -6.38
N TYR A 135 9.32 -5.70 -6.90
CA TYR A 135 7.96 -5.59 -6.33
C TYR A 135 7.79 -6.48 -5.10
N ALA A 136 8.41 -7.66 -5.09
CA ALA A 136 8.33 -8.59 -3.99
C ALA A 136 9.00 -8.04 -2.72
N HIS A 137 10.18 -7.43 -2.84
CA HIS A 137 11.05 -7.03 -1.71
C HIS A 137 10.84 -5.61 -1.21
N ILE A 138 10.12 -4.75 -1.95
CA ILE A 138 9.89 -3.37 -1.51
C ILE A 138 9.15 -3.36 -0.16
N GLN A 139 9.54 -2.45 0.74
CA GLN A 139 9.00 -2.40 2.10
C GLN A 139 7.48 -2.18 2.10
N PHE A 140 7.00 -1.21 1.32
CA PHE A 140 5.58 -0.94 1.16
C PHE A 140 5.19 -0.96 -0.32
N LEU A 141 4.32 -1.90 -0.68
CA LEU A 141 3.81 -2.03 -2.04
C LEU A 141 2.34 -1.60 -2.08
N VAL A 142 2.02 -0.71 -3.01
CA VAL A 142 0.64 -0.46 -3.42
C VAL A 142 0.39 -1.12 -4.76
N VAL A 143 -0.54 -2.08 -4.77
CA VAL A 143 -1.08 -2.72 -5.97
C VAL A 143 -2.44 -2.11 -6.26
N ASP A 144 -2.47 -1.14 -7.15
CA ASP A 144 -3.72 -0.45 -7.50
C ASP A 144 -4.50 -1.24 -8.56
N ASP A 145 -5.81 -1.32 -8.41
CA ASP A 145 -6.75 -1.91 -9.36
C ASP A 145 -6.49 -3.41 -9.67
N LEU A 146 -6.23 -4.20 -8.62
CA LEU A 146 -6.08 -5.65 -8.71
C LEU A 146 -7.39 -6.29 -9.20
N GLY A 147 -7.31 -7.15 -10.21
CA GLY A 147 -8.47 -7.79 -10.84
C GLY A 147 -9.12 -6.98 -11.98
N ALA A 148 -8.52 -5.87 -12.41
CA ALA A 148 -8.98 -5.13 -13.60
C ALA A 148 -8.49 -5.72 -14.93
N ALA A 149 -7.41 -6.50 -14.92
CA ALA A 149 -6.89 -7.18 -16.10
C ALA A 149 -7.70 -8.45 -16.39
N LYS A 150 -7.75 -8.87 -17.67
CA LYS A 150 -8.31 -10.18 -18.02
C LYS A 150 -7.50 -11.28 -17.36
N ASN A 151 -8.18 -12.21 -16.69
CA ASN A 151 -7.53 -13.38 -16.11
C ASN A 151 -6.95 -14.24 -17.23
N SER A 152 -5.66 -14.51 -17.10
CA SER A 152 -4.90 -15.49 -17.89
C SER A 152 -4.03 -16.25 -16.90
N GLU A 153 -3.68 -17.49 -17.22
CA GLU A 153 -2.83 -18.34 -16.38
C GLU A 153 -1.56 -17.61 -15.92
N TRP A 154 -0.94 -16.82 -16.80
CA TRP A 154 0.25 -16.04 -16.48
C TRP A 154 0.00 -14.88 -15.49
N VAL A 155 -1.16 -14.23 -15.54
CA VAL A 155 -1.55 -13.18 -14.57
C VAL A 155 -1.84 -13.82 -13.21
N GLU A 156 -2.52 -14.96 -13.20
CA GLU A 156 -2.78 -15.74 -11.98
C GLU A 156 -1.49 -16.21 -11.34
N GLU A 157 -0.51 -16.67 -12.12
CA GLU A 157 0.82 -17.05 -11.65
C GLU A 157 1.55 -15.86 -11.00
N ILE A 158 1.56 -14.70 -11.64
CA ILE A 158 2.18 -13.49 -11.07
C ILE A 158 1.49 -13.08 -9.76
N ASN A 159 0.16 -13.05 -9.75
CA ASN A 159 -0.59 -12.72 -8.54
C ASN A 159 -0.28 -13.70 -7.42
N TYR A 160 -0.26 -15.01 -7.71
CA TYR A 160 0.10 -16.04 -6.76
C TYR A 160 1.52 -15.84 -6.22
N ARG A 161 2.53 -15.70 -7.10
CA ARG A 161 3.93 -15.53 -6.69
C ARG A 161 4.11 -14.28 -5.83
N LEU A 162 3.57 -13.15 -6.26
CA LEU A 162 3.74 -11.87 -5.58
C LEU A 162 3.04 -11.86 -4.21
N VAL A 163 1.77 -12.27 -4.18
CA VAL A 163 0.99 -12.32 -2.94
C VAL A 163 1.59 -13.35 -1.98
N ASN A 164 1.96 -14.53 -2.46
CA ASN A 164 2.57 -15.56 -1.60
C ASN A 164 3.89 -15.09 -0.99
N TYR A 165 4.78 -14.49 -1.79
CA TYR A 165 6.07 -14.00 -1.29
C TYR A 165 5.89 -12.99 -0.15
N ARG A 166 4.99 -12.02 -0.36
CA ARG A 166 4.74 -10.93 0.59
C ARG A 166 3.95 -11.41 1.80
N TYR A 167 3.04 -12.36 1.61
CA TYR A 167 2.32 -13.06 2.68
C TYR A 167 3.28 -13.78 3.63
N GLU A 168 4.17 -14.63 3.11
CA GLU A 168 5.12 -15.42 3.91
C GLU A 168 6.10 -14.57 4.74
N ARG A 169 6.30 -13.31 4.35
CA ARG A 169 7.25 -12.38 4.96
C ARG A 169 6.56 -11.21 5.67
N GLU A 170 5.23 -11.25 5.75
CA GLU A 170 4.41 -10.23 6.38
C GLU A 170 4.71 -8.82 5.84
N LEU A 171 5.04 -8.70 4.55
CA LEU A 171 5.42 -7.43 3.94
C LEU A 171 4.16 -6.57 3.71
N PRO A 172 4.06 -5.37 4.32
CA PRO A 172 2.88 -4.54 4.24
C PRO A 172 2.50 -4.19 2.80
N THR A 173 1.27 -4.49 2.41
CA THR A 173 0.77 -4.28 1.04
C THR A 173 -0.59 -3.60 1.09
N LEU A 174 -0.75 -2.49 0.37
CA LEU A 174 -2.06 -1.88 0.17
C LEU A 174 -2.57 -2.26 -1.22
N ILE A 175 -3.70 -2.93 -1.26
CA ILE A 175 -4.31 -3.45 -2.48
C ILE A 175 -5.64 -2.73 -2.68
N THR A 176 -5.87 -2.20 -3.88
CA THR A 176 -7.19 -1.71 -4.25
C THR A 176 -7.81 -2.63 -5.30
N SER A 177 -9.13 -2.81 -5.26
CA SER A 177 -9.84 -3.59 -6.28
C SER A 177 -11.27 -3.10 -6.48
N ASN A 178 -11.74 -3.16 -7.73
CA ASN A 178 -13.15 -2.93 -8.07
C ASN A 178 -14.02 -4.18 -7.89
N LEU A 179 -13.42 -5.31 -7.54
CA LEU A 179 -14.14 -6.56 -7.38
C LEU A 179 -15.02 -6.52 -6.12
N PRO A 180 -16.27 -7.01 -6.20
CA PRO A 180 -17.05 -7.33 -5.02
C PRO A 180 -16.31 -8.36 -4.16
N PRO A 181 -16.38 -8.30 -2.81
CA PRO A 181 -15.70 -9.26 -1.94
C PRO A 181 -15.98 -10.73 -2.30
N LYS A 182 -17.22 -11.04 -2.69
CA LYS A 182 -17.66 -12.37 -3.10
C LYS A 182 -17.00 -12.92 -4.38
N ASN A 183 -16.44 -12.05 -5.22
CA ASN A 183 -15.85 -12.43 -6.50
C ASN A 183 -14.33 -12.60 -6.42
N LEU A 184 -13.68 -12.23 -5.30
CA LEU A 184 -12.21 -12.29 -5.19
C LEU A 184 -11.64 -13.67 -5.51
N ALA A 185 -12.23 -14.75 -4.99
CA ALA A 185 -11.77 -16.11 -5.23
C ALA A 185 -11.95 -16.55 -6.69
N ALA A 186 -13.04 -16.15 -7.33
CA ALA A 186 -13.32 -16.49 -8.72
C ALA A 186 -12.39 -15.76 -9.70
N GLU A 187 -11.96 -14.54 -9.35
CA GLU A 187 -11.18 -13.68 -10.24
C GLU A 187 -9.66 -13.75 -9.97
N LEU A 188 -9.24 -13.98 -8.73
CA LEU A 188 -7.82 -14.02 -8.35
C LEU A 188 -7.32 -15.45 -8.05
N GLY A 189 -8.23 -16.42 -8.03
CA GLY A 189 -7.98 -17.79 -7.58
C GLY A 189 -8.08 -17.94 -6.06
N GLU A 190 -8.51 -19.13 -5.62
CA GLU A 190 -8.78 -19.43 -4.21
C GLU A 190 -7.57 -19.20 -3.30
N ARG A 191 -6.37 -19.57 -3.77
CA ARG A 191 -5.12 -19.45 -2.99
C ARG A 191 -4.74 -18.00 -2.71
N VAL A 192 -4.93 -17.12 -3.69
CA VAL A 192 -4.65 -15.69 -3.54
C VAL A 192 -5.71 -15.06 -2.66
N ALA A 193 -6.99 -15.30 -2.95
CA ALA A 193 -8.09 -14.77 -2.16
C ALA A 193 -8.01 -15.18 -0.68
N SER A 194 -7.68 -16.44 -0.38
CA SER A 194 -7.49 -16.92 1.00
C SER A 194 -6.39 -16.15 1.74
N ARG A 195 -5.22 -15.96 1.11
CA ARG A 195 -4.12 -15.19 1.71
C ARG A 195 -4.49 -13.74 1.92
N LEU A 196 -5.16 -13.12 0.94
CA LEU A 196 -5.63 -11.74 1.05
C LEU A 196 -6.64 -11.56 2.20
N VAL A 197 -7.52 -12.54 2.43
CA VAL A 197 -8.48 -12.50 3.54
C VAL A 197 -7.77 -12.56 4.90
N GLU A 198 -6.69 -13.33 5.01
CA GLU A 198 -5.94 -13.48 6.27
C GLU A 198 -5.00 -12.30 6.55
N MET A 199 -4.20 -11.91 5.56
CA MET A 199 -3.13 -10.92 5.74
C MET A 199 -3.62 -9.47 5.74
N CYS A 200 -4.82 -9.20 5.18
CA CYS A 200 -5.32 -7.85 5.03
C CYS A 200 -6.43 -7.50 6.02
N ASP A 201 -6.38 -6.27 6.52
CA ASP A 201 -7.59 -5.61 6.98
C ASP A 201 -8.43 -5.19 5.76
N ARG A 202 -9.75 -5.40 5.83
CA ARG A 202 -10.64 -5.17 4.70
C ARG A 202 -11.46 -3.91 4.90
N VAL A 203 -11.37 -3.00 3.93
CA VAL A 203 -12.16 -1.76 3.87
C VAL A 203 -13.00 -1.77 2.60
N VAL A 204 -14.29 -1.48 2.72
CA VAL A 204 -15.19 -1.39 1.56
C VAL A 204 -15.62 0.06 1.41
N LEU A 205 -15.26 0.68 0.29
CA LEU A 205 -15.68 2.02 -0.07
C LEU A 205 -16.96 1.97 -0.90
N GLU A 206 -17.98 2.65 -0.42
CA GLU A 206 -19.25 2.82 -1.10
C GLU A 206 -19.43 4.27 -1.57
N GLY A 207 -20.43 4.49 -2.42
CA GLY A 207 -20.82 5.82 -2.89
C GLY A 207 -20.65 6.03 -4.39
N PRO A 208 -21.02 7.23 -4.88
CA PRO A 208 -20.99 7.56 -6.29
C PRO A 208 -19.56 7.75 -6.81
N ASP A 209 -19.40 7.73 -8.14
CA ASP A 209 -18.15 8.08 -8.80
C ASP A 209 -17.84 9.56 -8.54
N ARG A 210 -16.86 9.81 -7.66
CA ARG A 210 -16.41 11.15 -7.28
C ARG A 210 -15.80 11.92 -8.45
N ARG A 211 -15.43 11.25 -9.55
CA ARG A 211 -14.90 11.88 -10.77
C ARG A 211 -16.00 12.46 -11.65
N ARG A 212 -17.26 12.04 -11.46
CA ARG A 212 -18.45 12.54 -12.20
C ARG A 212 -19.26 13.57 -11.42
N ALA A 213 -18.98 13.72 -10.13
CA ALA A 213 -19.64 14.66 -9.23
C ALA A 213 -18.94 16.05 -9.18
N ALA A 214 -17.96 16.28 -10.06
CA ALA A 214 -17.18 17.52 -10.18
C ALA A 214 -17.50 18.24 -11.49
#